data_AF-A0AAU9WFL1-F1
#
_entry.id   AF-A0AAU9WFL1-F1
#
_cell.length_a   1.000
_cell.length_b   1.000
_cell.length_c   1.000
_cell.angle_alpha   90.00
_cell.angle_beta   90.00
_cell.angle_gamma   90.00
#
_symmetry.space_group_name_H-M   'P 1'
#
loop_
_entity.id
_entity.type
_entity.pdbx_description
1 polymer ?
#
loop_
_entity_poly.entity_id
_entity_poly.type
_entity_poly.pdbx_seq_one_letter_code
_entity_poly.pdbx_strand_id
1 'polypeptide(L)'
;MMEGETIFVQTDPAFNVVLLALQELRHNNRFEVTHCQRASIEDIESNDEQEVHKLRFGGQNAPNMASESFGRTASAVLRMCMLKAAGINEAWWPQIGPRANTRNQAKLQLEVLIQPLFSLANDRSTARHYWWKYDQLYPHFRIQDTLENLNINDEGSMPSMMLIFRNNCTEVIEINTTFTARPREQHQFNSTVSVTCIVREILEGKDRPHTARLKELIQPFNIPDEYFKEVMNLKDENDARHYLQGNKDDENSEEVKEEDSEEDSKDDSKESAN
;
A
#
# COMPACT_ATOMS: atom_id res chain seq x y z
N MET A 1 4.06 -10.81 12.74
CA MET A 1 2.94 -9.88 12.46
C MET A 1 2.41 -9.45 13.81
N MET A 2 2.16 -8.15 14.02
CA MET A 2 1.37 -7.76 15.19
C MET A 2 -0.04 -8.24 14.93
N GLU A 3 -0.64 -8.94 15.88
CA GLU A 3 -2.01 -9.44 15.75
C GLU A 3 -2.95 -8.27 15.44
N GLY A 4 -3.80 -8.44 14.41
CA GLY A 4 -4.79 -7.43 14.03
C GLY A 4 -4.31 -6.30 13.11
N GLU A 5 -3.09 -6.38 12.56
CA GLU A 5 -2.61 -5.44 11.55
C GLU A 5 -2.47 -6.04 10.16
N THR A 6 -2.83 -5.28 9.13
CA THR A 6 -2.58 -5.65 7.72
C THR A 6 -2.05 -4.45 6.95
N ILE A 7 -0.98 -4.67 6.19
CA ILE A 7 -0.29 -3.64 5.43
C ILE A 7 -0.51 -3.90 3.95
N PHE A 8 -0.93 -2.87 3.23
CA PHE A 8 -0.98 -2.85 1.77
C PHE A 8 -0.04 -1.77 1.24
N VAL A 9 0.77 -2.10 0.24
CA VAL A 9 1.59 -1.15 -0.52
C VAL A 9 1.08 -1.08 -1.96
N GLN A 10 1.29 0.03 -2.64
CA GLN A 10 0.76 0.26 -4.00
C GLN A 10 1.13 -0.83 -5.03
N THR A 11 2.22 -1.56 -4.81
CA THR A 11 2.65 -2.67 -5.66
C THR A 11 1.88 -3.98 -5.39
N ASP A 12 1.04 -4.04 -4.36
CA ASP A 12 0.28 -5.24 -4.03
C ASP A 12 -0.88 -5.45 -5.01
N PRO A 13 -1.15 -6.69 -5.47
CA PRO A 13 -2.25 -6.97 -6.40
C PRO A 13 -3.63 -6.53 -5.88
N ALA A 14 -3.83 -6.60 -4.57
CA ALA A 14 -5.08 -6.22 -3.91
C ALA A 14 -5.24 -4.70 -3.72
N PHE A 15 -4.21 -3.88 -3.98
CA PHE A 15 -4.20 -2.47 -3.58
C PHE A 15 -5.35 -1.67 -4.20
N ASN A 16 -5.71 -1.94 -5.46
CA ASN A 16 -6.83 -1.26 -6.12
C ASN A 16 -8.17 -1.55 -5.43
N VAL A 17 -8.38 -2.76 -4.91
CA VAL A 17 -9.59 -3.11 -4.14
C VAL A 17 -9.64 -2.31 -2.85
N VAL A 18 -8.50 -2.18 -2.17
CA VAL A 18 -8.37 -1.38 -0.95
C VAL A 18 -8.70 0.09 -1.22
N LEU A 19 -8.22 0.66 -2.33
CA LEU A 19 -8.53 2.05 -2.71
C LEU A 19 -10.03 2.28 -2.92
N LEU A 20 -10.74 1.34 -3.57
CA LEU A 20 -12.19 1.42 -3.74
C LEU A 20 -12.92 1.39 -2.40
N ALA A 21 -12.48 0.55 -1.46
CA ALA A 21 -13.03 0.51 -0.11
C ALA A 21 -12.81 1.83 0.65
N LEU A 22 -11.61 2.43 0.56
CA LEU A 22 -11.34 3.73 1.17
C LEU A 22 -12.20 4.85 0.56
N GLN A 23 -12.39 4.85 -0.76
CA GLN A 23 -13.30 5.77 -1.42
C GLN A 23 -14.73 5.58 -0.92
N GLU A 24 -15.21 4.35 -0.81
CA GLU A 24 -16.53 4.03 -0.29
C GLU A 24 -16.73 4.52 1.15
N LEU A 25 -15.75 4.30 2.03
CA LEU A 25 -15.77 4.82 3.41
C LEU A 25 -15.84 6.35 3.45
N ARG A 26 -15.07 7.04 2.59
CA ARG A 26 -15.09 8.50 2.44
C ARG A 26 -16.46 9.02 2.00
N HIS A 27 -17.04 8.43 0.96
CA HIS A 27 -18.35 8.86 0.45
C HIS A 27 -19.48 8.67 1.46
N ASN A 28 -19.34 7.72 2.39
CA ASN A 28 -20.30 7.48 3.47
C ASN A 28 -19.99 8.28 4.75
N ASN A 29 -19.03 9.23 4.71
CA ASN A 29 -18.58 10.00 5.88
C ASN A 29 -18.12 9.13 7.06
N ARG A 30 -17.57 7.94 6.78
CA ARG A 30 -17.06 7.00 7.79
C ARG A 30 -15.54 7.08 7.96
N PHE A 31 -14.93 8.20 7.60
CA PHE A 31 -13.49 8.31 7.44
C PHE A 31 -12.94 9.62 8.00
N GLU A 32 -12.77 9.66 9.31
CA GLU A 32 -12.40 10.87 10.05
C GLU A 32 -10.88 10.96 10.22
N VAL A 33 -10.30 12.13 9.99
CA VAL A 33 -8.86 12.35 10.23
C VAL A 33 -8.66 12.68 11.69
N THR A 34 -7.87 11.84 12.38
CA THR A 34 -7.52 12.06 13.79
C THR A 34 -6.14 12.68 13.93
N HIS A 35 -5.21 12.33 13.05
CA HIS A 35 -3.85 12.87 13.06
C HIS A 35 -3.33 13.10 11.64
N CYS A 36 -2.47 14.10 11.48
CA CYS A 36 -1.84 14.39 10.20
C CYS A 36 -0.47 15.03 10.42
N GLN A 37 0.56 14.41 9.88
CA GLN A 37 1.95 14.86 9.95
C GLN A 37 2.58 14.78 8.58
N ARG A 38 3.46 15.72 8.30
CA ARG A 38 4.25 15.74 7.06
C ARG A 38 5.71 15.87 7.39
N ALA A 39 6.54 15.04 6.78
CA ALA A 39 7.97 15.26 6.73
C ALA A 39 8.39 15.57 5.29
N SER A 40 9.37 16.46 5.15
CA SER A 40 9.92 16.80 3.85
C SER A 40 11.41 17.03 3.92
N ILE A 41 12.06 16.85 2.77
CA ILE A 41 13.46 17.20 2.55
C ILE A 41 13.64 17.60 1.09
N GLU A 42 14.48 18.63 0.90
CA GLU A 42 14.91 19.09 -0.41
C GLU A 42 16.42 18.84 -0.58
N ASP A 43 16.81 18.57 -1.82
CA ASP A 43 18.18 18.34 -2.29
C ASP A 43 18.94 17.31 -1.46
N ILE A 44 18.73 16.02 -1.77
CA ILE A 44 19.38 14.91 -1.07
C ILE A 44 20.89 15.01 -1.23
N GLU A 45 21.59 15.00 -0.10
CA GLU A 45 23.04 15.19 -0.07
C GLU A 45 23.78 13.85 -0.02
N SER A 46 24.85 13.74 -0.80
CA SER A 46 25.73 12.57 -0.90
C SER A 46 26.66 12.44 0.31
N ASN A 47 27.34 11.30 0.40
CA ASN A 47 28.34 11.05 1.43
C ASN A 47 29.74 11.59 1.05
N ASP A 48 29.85 12.43 0.00
CA ASP A 48 31.13 13.02 -0.42
C ASP A 48 31.74 13.87 0.71
N GLU A 49 33.05 13.76 0.85
CA GLU A 49 33.78 14.42 1.92
C GLU A 49 33.86 15.94 1.75
N GLN A 50 33.86 16.41 0.51
CA GLN A 50 34.01 17.83 0.19
C GLN A 50 32.64 18.51 0.20
N GLU A 51 32.48 19.57 1.02
CA GLU A 51 31.23 20.34 1.11
C GLU A 51 30.74 20.85 -0.25
N VAL A 52 31.66 21.27 -1.13
CA VAL A 52 31.36 21.71 -2.49
C VAL A 52 30.78 20.60 -3.38
N HIS A 53 30.91 19.33 -2.99
CA HIS A 53 30.45 18.16 -3.73
C HIS A 53 29.28 17.45 -3.06
N LYS A 54 28.67 18.05 -2.03
CA LYS A 54 27.59 17.42 -1.28
C LYS A 54 26.36 17.05 -2.12
N LEU A 55 26.19 17.61 -3.32
CA LEU A 55 25.12 17.23 -4.26
C LEU A 55 25.62 16.38 -5.44
N ARG A 56 26.92 16.06 -5.51
CA ARG A 56 27.50 15.26 -6.59
C ARG A 56 27.50 13.78 -6.22
N PHE A 57 27.16 12.94 -7.19
CA PHE A 57 27.11 11.49 -7.05
C PHE A 57 27.98 10.80 -8.11
N GLY A 58 28.43 9.55 -7.86
CA GLY A 58 29.29 8.79 -8.77
C GLY A 58 30.80 9.12 -8.68
N GLY A 59 31.17 10.24 -8.07
CA GLY A 59 32.56 10.67 -7.91
C GLY A 59 33.26 10.96 -9.25
N GLN A 60 34.53 11.38 -9.20
CA GLN A 60 35.28 11.73 -10.43
C GLN A 60 35.66 10.50 -11.28
N ASN A 61 35.83 9.32 -10.65
CA ASN A 61 36.32 8.11 -11.31
C ASN A 61 35.21 7.17 -11.79
N ALA A 62 33.94 7.47 -11.48
CA ALA A 62 32.80 6.65 -11.89
C ALA A 62 31.55 7.51 -12.21
N PRO A 63 31.66 8.48 -13.14
CA PRO A 63 30.56 9.38 -13.50
C PRO A 63 29.29 8.63 -13.97
N ASN A 64 29.47 7.46 -14.58
CA ASN A 64 28.38 6.61 -15.06
C ASN A 64 27.59 5.95 -13.90
N MET A 65 28.10 5.99 -12.67
CA MET A 65 27.47 5.41 -11.48
C MET A 65 26.69 6.46 -10.66
N ALA A 66 26.50 7.66 -11.21
CA ALA A 66 25.83 8.76 -10.52
C ALA A 66 24.39 8.43 -10.14
N SER A 67 23.58 7.95 -11.10
CA SER A 67 22.18 7.55 -10.88
C SER A 67 22.06 6.39 -9.90
N GLU A 68 22.95 5.40 -9.97
CA GLU A 68 22.99 4.29 -9.00
C GLU A 68 23.31 4.78 -7.58
N SER A 69 24.36 5.60 -7.45
CA SER A 69 24.81 6.15 -6.16
C SER A 69 23.75 7.07 -5.53
N PHE A 70 23.11 7.90 -6.37
CA PHE A 70 21.99 8.72 -5.96
C PHE A 70 20.80 7.84 -5.56
N GLY A 71 20.41 6.85 -6.36
CA GLY A 71 19.30 5.95 -6.08
C GLY A 71 19.44 5.21 -4.74
N ARG A 72 20.65 4.77 -4.39
CA ARG A 72 20.94 4.16 -3.07
C ARG A 72 20.75 5.15 -1.92
N THR A 73 21.28 6.36 -2.06
CA THR A 73 21.16 7.42 -1.06
C THR A 73 19.71 7.86 -0.91
N ALA A 74 19.02 8.09 -2.03
CA ALA A 74 17.64 8.53 -2.09
C ALA A 74 16.68 7.50 -1.48
N SER A 75 16.84 6.21 -1.79
CA SER A 75 16.06 5.13 -1.17
C SER A 75 16.19 5.13 0.36
N ALA A 76 17.37 5.43 0.89
CA ALA A 76 17.58 5.53 2.32
C ALA A 76 17.02 6.82 2.94
N VAL A 77 17.14 7.97 2.25
CA VAL A 77 16.52 9.24 2.70
C VAL A 77 14.99 9.19 2.65
N LEU A 78 14.41 8.52 1.65
CA LEU A 78 12.97 8.27 1.56
C LEU A 78 12.45 7.54 2.80
N ARG A 79 13.16 6.49 3.24
CA ARG A 79 12.87 5.82 4.51
C ARG A 79 12.97 6.76 5.70
N MET A 80 14.03 7.55 5.81
CA MET A 80 14.16 8.51 6.93
C MET A 80 12.99 9.50 6.95
N CYS A 81 12.59 10.02 5.79
CA CYS A 81 11.45 10.93 5.68
C CYS A 81 10.14 10.25 6.11
N MET A 82 9.91 9.01 5.69
CA MET A 82 8.75 8.22 6.14
C MET A 82 8.76 8.00 7.65
N LEU A 83 9.90 7.60 8.22
CA LEU A 83 10.03 7.36 9.66
C LEU A 83 9.81 8.64 10.46
N LYS A 84 10.29 9.79 9.96
CA LYS A 84 10.04 11.11 10.56
C LYS A 84 8.57 11.49 10.51
N ALA A 85 7.90 11.33 9.36
CA ALA A 85 6.48 11.61 9.19
C ALA A 85 5.60 10.69 10.04
N ALA A 86 6.06 9.47 10.31
CA ALA A 86 5.36 8.48 11.13
C ALA A 86 5.70 8.59 12.63
N GLY A 87 6.45 9.62 13.06
CA GLY A 87 6.81 9.84 14.46
C GLY A 87 7.69 8.74 15.07
N ILE A 88 8.47 8.02 14.26
CA ILE A 88 9.35 6.95 14.72
C ILE A 88 10.68 7.53 15.19
N ASN A 89 11.18 7.04 16.32
CA ASN A 89 12.41 7.51 16.95
C ASN A 89 13.64 7.43 16.02
N GLU A 90 14.40 8.53 15.95
CA GLU A 90 15.60 8.69 15.12
C GLU A 90 16.69 7.65 15.40
N ALA A 91 16.78 7.15 16.64
CA ALA A 91 17.71 6.10 17.03
C ALA A 91 17.47 4.76 16.29
N TRP A 92 16.30 4.58 15.67
CA TRP A 92 15.94 3.36 14.94
C TRP A 92 16.03 3.51 13.43
N TRP A 93 16.41 4.68 12.93
CA TRP A 93 16.48 4.95 11.50
C TRP A 93 17.66 4.22 10.83
N PRO A 94 17.54 3.90 9.52
CA PRO A 94 18.64 3.35 8.76
C PRO A 94 19.78 4.37 8.63
N GLN A 95 21.02 3.89 8.62
CA GLN A 95 22.21 4.73 8.44
C GLN A 95 22.65 4.68 6.97
N ILE A 96 22.82 5.86 6.34
CA ILE A 96 23.18 6.00 4.92
C ILE A 96 24.71 6.17 4.74
N GLY A 97 25.37 6.66 5.78
CA GLY A 97 26.79 7.02 5.82
C GLY A 97 26.96 8.20 6.80
N PRO A 98 28.09 8.34 7.50
CA PRO A 98 28.19 9.31 8.61
C PRO A 98 27.85 10.75 8.20
N ARG A 99 28.37 11.21 7.05
CA ARG A 99 28.18 12.60 6.59
C ARG A 99 26.82 12.79 5.93
N ALA A 100 26.45 11.89 5.01
CA ALA A 100 25.14 11.91 4.38
C ALA A 100 24.01 11.84 5.42
N ASN A 101 24.15 10.99 6.45
CA ASN A 101 23.15 10.87 7.50
C ASN A 101 23.01 12.21 8.26
N THR A 102 24.12 12.77 8.78
CA THR A 102 24.06 14.05 9.51
C THR A 102 23.49 15.19 8.67
N ARG A 103 23.96 15.35 7.42
CA ARG A 103 23.51 16.45 6.55
C ARG A 103 22.03 16.33 6.18
N ASN A 104 21.57 15.13 5.78
CA ASN A 104 20.17 14.93 5.43
C ASN A 104 19.26 14.97 6.66
N GLN A 105 19.68 14.47 7.83
CA GLN A 105 18.93 14.61 9.07
C GLN A 105 18.71 16.09 9.45
N ALA A 106 19.74 16.92 9.34
CA ALA A 106 19.64 18.35 9.64
C ALA A 106 18.70 19.11 8.70
N LYS A 107 18.44 18.59 7.49
CA LYS A 107 17.54 19.19 6.50
C LYS A 107 16.11 18.67 6.57
N LEU A 108 15.86 17.58 7.30
CA LEU A 108 14.52 17.03 7.45
C LEU A 108 13.64 17.98 8.24
N GLN A 109 12.52 18.36 7.62
CA GLN A 109 11.49 19.18 8.23
C GLN A 109 10.34 18.29 8.67
N LEU A 110 9.73 18.62 9.81
CA LEU A 110 8.50 17.98 10.31
C LEU A 110 7.45 19.07 10.55
N GLU A 111 6.29 18.88 9.97
CA GLU A 111 5.12 19.73 10.13
C GLU A 111 3.98 18.88 10.72
N VAL A 112 3.43 19.28 11.87
CA VAL A 112 2.27 18.64 12.48
C VAL A 112 1.03 19.42 12.10
N LEU A 113 0.27 18.89 11.15
CA LEU A 113 -0.90 19.53 10.57
C LEU A 113 -2.13 19.36 11.47
N ILE A 114 -2.24 18.21 12.15
CA ILE A 114 -3.28 17.93 13.15
C ILE A 114 -2.61 17.31 14.38
N GLN A 115 -2.77 17.97 15.52
CA GLN A 115 -2.25 17.55 16.83
C GLN A 115 -3.14 16.45 17.45
N PRO A 116 -2.60 15.60 18.35
CA PRO A 116 -1.24 15.58 18.88
C PRO A 116 -0.21 14.91 17.95
N LEU A 117 1.03 14.79 18.42
CA LEU A 117 2.03 13.95 17.76
C LEU A 117 1.61 12.46 17.82
N PHE A 118 1.42 11.86 16.65
CA PHE A 118 1.31 10.41 16.44
C PHE A 118 2.69 9.76 16.38
N SER A 119 2.78 8.51 16.86
CA SER A 119 3.92 7.63 16.64
C SER A 119 3.44 6.27 16.16
N LEU A 120 3.91 5.84 14.99
CA LEU A 120 3.50 4.59 14.37
C LEU A 120 4.05 3.37 15.10
N ALA A 121 5.23 3.47 15.70
CA ALA A 121 5.90 2.34 16.34
C ALA A 121 6.60 2.77 17.62
N ASN A 122 6.44 1.98 18.67
CA ASN A 122 7.03 2.21 20.00
C ASN A 122 8.29 1.38 20.25
N ASP A 123 8.67 0.50 19.32
CA ASP A 123 9.87 -0.32 19.41
C ASP A 123 10.55 -0.48 18.05
N ARG A 124 11.83 -0.85 18.11
CA ARG A 124 12.69 -0.98 16.93
C ARG A 124 12.25 -2.11 15.99
N SER A 125 11.72 -3.22 16.51
CA SER A 125 11.31 -4.37 15.70
C SER A 125 10.10 -4.01 14.85
N THR A 126 9.12 -3.34 15.45
CA THR A 126 7.92 -2.85 14.77
C THR A 126 8.24 -1.76 13.74
N ALA A 127 9.09 -0.78 14.10
CA ALA A 127 9.59 0.19 13.12
C ALA A 127 10.29 -0.51 11.93
N ARG A 128 11.09 -1.54 12.24
CA ARG A 128 11.77 -2.40 11.26
C ARG A 128 10.81 -3.29 10.46
N HIS A 129 9.55 -3.43 10.85
CA HIS A 129 8.56 -4.12 10.04
C HIS A 129 8.00 -3.16 8.96
N TYR A 130 7.57 -1.96 9.38
CA TYR A 130 6.99 -0.97 8.46
C TYR A 130 7.98 -0.46 7.42
N TRP A 131 9.21 -0.17 7.82
CA TRP A 131 10.23 0.34 6.89
C TRP A 131 10.56 -0.64 5.74
N TRP A 132 10.29 -1.95 5.92
CA TRP A 132 10.71 -3.03 5.04
C TRP A 132 9.62 -3.26 4.00
N LYS A 133 8.37 -3.12 4.41
CA LYS A 133 7.25 -2.96 3.49
C LYS A 133 7.40 -1.70 2.65
N TYR A 134 7.78 -0.59 3.27
CA TYR A 134 8.01 0.67 2.54
C TYR A 134 9.17 0.59 1.54
N ASP A 135 10.23 -0.18 1.83
CA ASP A 135 11.34 -0.43 0.89
C ASP A 135 10.88 -1.06 -0.44
N GLN A 136 9.72 -1.71 -0.49
CA GLN A 136 9.14 -2.27 -1.71
C GLN A 136 8.64 -1.17 -2.66
N LEU A 137 8.29 0.01 -2.15
CA LEU A 137 7.83 1.15 -2.96
C LEU A 137 9.00 1.89 -3.61
N TYR A 138 10.13 2.02 -2.91
CA TYR A 138 11.29 2.80 -3.36
C TYR A 138 12.60 2.02 -3.32
N PRO A 139 12.70 0.88 -4.03
CA PRO A 139 13.98 0.21 -4.18
C PRO A 139 14.93 1.08 -5.02
N HIS A 140 16.21 1.10 -4.64
CA HIS A 140 17.22 1.96 -5.27
C HIS A 140 17.30 1.80 -6.81
N PHE A 141 17.15 0.57 -7.33
CA PHE A 141 17.18 0.31 -8.77
C PHE A 141 16.01 0.92 -9.52
N ARG A 142 14.84 1.05 -8.89
CA ARG A 142 13.67 1.70 -9.50
C ARG A 142 13.87 3.21 -9.61
N ILE A 143 14.50 3.81 -8.59
CA ILE A 143 14.90 5.22 -8.62
C ILE A 143 15.95 5.44 -9.71
N GLN A 144 16.96 4.58 -9.77
CA GLN A 144 17.99 4.61 -10.80
C GLN A 144 17.38 4.55 -12.20
N ASP A 145 16.56 3.54 -12.50
CA ASP A 145 15.91 3.37 -13.80
C ASP A 145 15.04 4.58 -14.16
N THR A 146 14.30 5.14 -13.19
CA THR A 146 13.52 6.37 -13.41
C THR A 146 14.43 7.52 -13.83
N LEU A 147 15.61 7.65 -13.23
CA LEU A 147 16.54 8.76 -13.50
C LEU A 147 17.36 8.58 -14.77
N GLU A 148 17.75 7.35 -15.11
CA GLU A 148 18.49 7.04 -16.34
C GLU A 148 17.67 7.31 -17.60
N ASN A 149 16.34 7.25 -17.49
CA ASN A 149 15.41 7.56 -18.57
C ASN A 149 15.06 9.06 -18.69
N LEU A 150 15.65 9.94 -17.87
CA LEU A 150 15.42 11.39 -17.92
C LEU A 150 16.56 12.13 -18.61
N ASN A 151 16.23 13.17 -19.37
CA ASN A 151 17.26 14.12 -19.80
C ASN A 151 17.65 15.06 -18.66
N ILE A 152 18.78 15.74 -18.83
CA ILE A 152 19.19 16.82 -17.92
C ILE A 152 18.07 17.88 -17.88
N ASN A 153 17.71 18.28 -16.65
CA ASN A 153 16.64 19.22 -16.32
C ASN A 153 15.20 18.68 -16.46
N ASP A 154 15.00 17.47 -16.96
CA ASP A 154 13.69 16.81 -16.91
C ASP A 154 13.41 16.28 -15.50
N GLU A 155 12.16 16.38 -15.06
CA GLU A 155 11.73 15.96 -13.73
C GLU A 155 11.04 14.60 -13.79
N GLY A 156 11.56 13.64 -13.02
CA GLY A 156 10.87 12.40 -12.71
C GLY A 156 10.08 12.55 -11.42
N SER A 157 8.86 11.99 -11.39
CA SER A 157 8.01 11.94 -10.21
C SER A 157 7.58 10.51 -9.91
N MET A 158 7.68 10.12 -8.64
CA MET A 158 7.37 8.78 -8.15
C MET A 158 6.44 8.88 -6.93
N PRO A 159 5.14 9.19 -7.12
CA PRO A 159 4.18 9.12 -6.05
C PRO A 159 3.94 7.66 -5.63
N SER A 160 3.76 7.43 -4.34
CA SER A 160 3.34 6.14 -3.82
C SER A 160 2.48 6.25 -2.57
N MET A 161 1.78 5.16 -2.25
CA MET A 161 0.96 5.04 -1.06
C MET A 161 1.20 3.69 -0.37
N MET A 162 1.26 3.75 0.96
CA MET A 162 1.21 2.59 1.85
C MET A 162 0.04 2.78 2.84
N LEU A 163 -0.69 1.71 3.08
CA LEU A 163 -1.87 1.68 3.94
C LEU A 163 -1.65 0.64 5.03
N ILE A 164 -1.91 1.01 6.28
CA ILE A 164 -1.79 0.13 7.44
C ILE A 164 -3.15 0.11 8.13
N PHE A 165 -3.85 -1.01 8.04
CA PHE A 165 -5.10 -1.23 8.76
C PHE A 165 -4.79 -1.83 10.12
N ARG A 166 -5.41 -1.27 11.17
CA ARG A 166 -5.27 -1.72 12.55
C ARG A 166 -6.64 -2.02 13.17
N ASN A 167 -6.60 -2.66 14.33
CA ASN A 167 -7.76 -2.81 15.22
C ASN A 167 -8.98 -3.41 14.51
N ASN A 168 -8.79 -4.45 13.69
CA ASN A 168 -9.85 -5.08 12.91
C ASN A 168 -10.57 -4.12 11.94
N CYS A 169 -9.79 -3.26 11.26
CA CYS A 169 -10.28 -2.29 10.27
C CYS A 169 -11.15 -1.16 10.87
N THR A 170 -10.82 -0.73 12.10
CA THR A 170 -11.37 0.50 12.70
C THR A 170 -10.42 1.70 12.61
N GLU A 171 -9.15 1.47 12.26
CA GLU A 171 -8.17 2.54 12.02
C GLU A 171 -7.38 2.22 10.75
N VAL A 172 -7.05 3.26 9.99
CA VAL A 172 -6.07 3.16 8.92
C VAL A 172 -5.06 4.30 8.99
N ILE A 173 -3.79 3.95 8.82
CA ILE A 173 -2.71 4.90 8.58
C ILE A 173 -2.41 4.94 7.09
N GLU A 174 -2.56 6.11 6.48
CA GLU A 174 -2.13 6.39 5.11
C GLU A 174 -0.75 7.06 5.14
N ILE A 175 0.23 6.44 4.48
CA ILE A 175 1.54 7.03 4.24
C ILE A 175 1.63 7.35 2.74
N ASN A 176 1.41 8.61 2.42
CA ASN A 176 1.49 9.15 1.07
C ASN A 176 2.87 9.74 0.85
N THR A 177 3.58 9.27 -0.17
CA THR A 177 4.91 9.78 -0.51
C THR A 177 4.92 10.35 -1.91
N THR A 178 5.48 11.53 -2.08
CA THR A 178 5.86 12.07 -3.37
C THR A 178 7.37 12.27 -3.38
N PHE A 179 8.02 11.62 -4.33
CA PHE A 179 9.43 11.83 -4.60
C PHE A 179 9.59 12.42 -5.99
N THR A 180 10.29 13.54 -6.10
CA THR A 180 10.71 14.11 -7.38
C THR A 180 12.22 14.20 -7.42
N ALA A 181 12.77 14.01 -8.62
CA ALA A 181 14.18 14.19 -8.86
C ALA A 181 14.43 14.69 -10.28
N ARG A 182 15.43 15.55 -10.41
CA ARG A 182 15.81 16.20 -11.66
C ARG A 182 17.33 16.13 -11.81
N PRO A 183 17.84 15.35 -12.77
CA PRO A 183 19.27 15.33 -13.08
C PRO A 183 19.75 16.72 -13.52
N ARG A 184 20.92 17.10 -13.04
CA ARG A 184 21.63 18.33 -13.40
C ARG A 184 23.01 17.98 -13.95
N GLU A 185 23.66 18.98 -14.51
CA GLU A 185 25.05 18.85 -14.95
C GLU A 185 25.98 18.41 -13.81
N GLN A 186 27.13 17.85 -14.17
CA GLN A 186 28.16 17.43 -13.22
C GLN A 186 27.66 16.39 -12.19
N HIS A 187 26.73 15.52 -12.61
CA HIS A 187 26.21 14.42 -11.79
C HIS A 187 25.52 14.89 -10.50
N GLN A 188 24.88 16.05 -10.57
CA GLN A 188 24.07 16.61 -9.49
C GLN A 188 22.60 16.29 -9.68
N PHE A 189 21.84 16.34 -8.60
CA PHE A 189 20.39 16.10 -8.62
C PHE A 189 19.71 17.13 -7.73
N ASN A 190 18.70 17.81 -8.28
CA ASN A 190 17.71 18.48 -7.44
C ASN A 190 16.64 17.47 -7.10
N SER A 191 16.20 17.42 -5.85
CA SER A 191 15.23 16.41 -5.44
C SER A 191 14.34 16.90 -4.32
N THR A 192 13.10 16.45 -4.29
CA THR A 192 12.19 16.72 -3.20
C THR A 192 11.54 15.42 -2.75
N VAL A 193 11.56 15.17 -1.46
CA VAL A 193 10.76 14.11 -0.82
C VAL A 193 9.74 14.78 0.08
N SER A 194 8.48 14.40 -0.07
CA SER A 194 7.40 14.77 0.83
C SER A 194 6.65 13.52 1.24
N VAL A 195 6.62 13.22 2.53
CA VAL A 195 5.84 12.12 3.09
C VAL A 195 4.79 12.69 4.01
N THR A 196 3.52 12.37 3.77
CA THR A 196 2.40 12.72 4.65
C THR A 196 1.86 11.44 5.28
N CYS A 197 1.89 11.38 6.61
CA CYS A 197 1.26 10.34 7.43
C CYS A 197 -0.08 10.86 7.93
N ILE A 198 -1.16 10.18 7.57
CA ILE A 198 -2.53 10.53 7.96
C ILE A 198 -3.11 9.35 8.73
N VAL A 199 -3.53 9.56 9.95
CA VAL A 199 -4.24 8.55 10.74
C VAL A 199 -5.72 8.85 10.67
N ARG A 200 -6.50 7.81 10.39
CA ARG A 200 -7.94 7.93 10.25
C ARG A 200 -8.67 6.86 11.02
N GLU A 201 -9.72 7.30 11.68
CA GLU A 201 -10.70 6.42 12.30
C GLU A 201 -11.76 6.04 11.26
N ILE A 202 -12.10 4.75 11.25
CA ILE A 202 -13.15 4.18 10.43
C ILE A 202 -14.37 4.02 11.33
N LEU A 203 -15.32 4.94 11.20
CA LEU A 203 -16.53 4.96 12.02
C LEU A 203 -17.40 3.74 11.72
N GLU A 204 -18.12 3.26 12.74
CA GLU A 204 -19.10 2.20 12.57
C GLU A 204 -20.20 2.59 11.58
N GLY A 205 -20.75 1.59 10.90
CA GLY A 205 -21.80 1.81 9.91
C GLY A 205 -22.01 0.59 9.03
N LYS A 206 -22.98 0.69 8.12
CA LYS A 206 -23.27 -0.37 7.17
C LYS A 206 -22.14 -0.48 6.15
N ASP A 207 -21.49 -1.62 6.12
CA ASP A 207 -20.50 -1.92 5.09
C ASP A 207 -21.20 -2.11 3.74
N ARG A 208 -20.60 -1.53 2.72
CA ARG A 208 -20.97 -1.71 1.32
C ARG A 208 -19.99 -2.71 0.68
N PRO A 209 -20.22 -3.15 -0.58
CA PRO A 209 -19.49 -4.30 -1.15
C PRO A 209 -17.97 -4.19 -1.09
N HIS A 210 -17.39 -3.00 -1.29
CA HIS A 210 -15.93 -2.87 -1.26
C HIS A 210 -15.36 -2.91 0.16
N THR A 211 -16.02 -2.27 1.12
CA THR A 211 -15.64 -2.33 2.54
C THR A 211 -15.79 -3.74 3.11
N ALA A 212 -16.85 -4.47 2.73
CA ALA A 212 -17.02 -5.87 3.11
C ALA A 212 -15.88 -6.74 2.56
N ARG A 213 -15.55 -6.59 1.27
CA ARG A 213 -14.45 -7.32 0.64
C ARG A 213 -13.09 -7.00 1.27
N LEU A 214 -12.86 -5.74 1.64
CA LEU A 214 -11.64 -5.35 2.37
C LEU A 214 -11.53 -6.09 3.71
N LYS A 215 -12.63 -6.17 4.48
CA LYS A 215 -12.64 -6.89 5.76
C LYS A 215 -12.35 -8.39 5.57
N GLU A 216 -12.90 -9.00 4.52
CA GLU A 216 -12.58 -10.40 4.16
C GLU A 216 -11.09 -10.57 3.84
N LEU A 217 -10.47 -9.62 3.13
CA LEU A 217 -9.04 -9.66 2.78
C LEU A 217 -8.11 -9.49 4.00
N ILE A 218 -8.56 -8.75 5.02
CA ILE A 218 -7.79 -8.47 6.24
C ILE A 218 -7.94 -9.58 7.28
N GLN A 219 -9.06 -10.30 7.26
CA GLN A 219 -9.23 -11.44 8.15
C GLN A 219 -8.17 -12.50 7.83
N PRO A 220 -7.49 -13.06 8.86
CA PRO A 220 -6.65 -14.21 8.62
C PRO A 220 -7.52 -15.27 7.93
N PHE A 221 -7.07 -15.79 6.79
CA PHE A 221 -7.72 -16.95 6.22
C PHE A 221 -7.68 -18.03 7.30
N ASN A 222 -8.82 -18.28 7.94
CA ASN A 222 -9.10 -19.59 8.50
C ASN A 222 -9.22 -20.49 7.27
N ILE A 223 -8.08 -20.83 6.66
CA ILE A 223 -8.01 -21.98 5.78
C ILE A 223 -8.34 -23.13 6.72
N PRO A 224 -9.51 -23.76 6.61
CA PRO A 224 -9.84 -24.88 7.48
C PRO A 224 -8.72 -25.91 7.31
N ASP A 225 -8.29 -26.57 8.39
CA ASP A 225 -7.31 -27.67 8.29
C ASP A 225 -7.77 -28.74 7.27
N GLU A 226 -9.07 -28.81 7.02
CA GLU A 226 -9.72 -29.60 5.97
C GLU A 226 -9.27 -29.20 4.55
N TYR A 227 -9.15 -27.91 4.25
CA TYR A 227 -8.65 -27.43 2.94
C TYR A 227 -7.20 -27.82 2.70
N PHE A 228 -6.34 -27.74 3.73
CA PHE A 228 -4.97 -28.23 3.64
C PHE A 228 -4.91 -29.75 3.48
N LYS A 229 -5.78 -30.51 4.17
CA LYS A 229 -5.87 -31.97 4.00
C LYS A 229 -6.36 -32.35 2.61
N GLU A 230 -7.34 -31.64 2.05
CA GLU A 230 -7.85 -31.87 0.71
C GLU A 230 -6.78 -31.62 -0.35
N VAL A 231 -6.09 -30.48 -0.28
CA VAL A 231 -5.02 -30.14 -1.22
C VAL A 231 -3.82 -31.09 -1.10
N MET A 232 -3.48 -31.54 0.11
CA MET A 232 -2.42 -32.53 0.33
C MET A 232 -2.79 -33.95 -0.11
N ASN A 233 -4.07 -34.23 -0.35
CA ASN A 233 -4.56 -35.53 -0.82
C ASN A 233 -4.70 -35.62 -2.35
N LEU A 234 -4.47 -34.53 -3.08
CA LEU A 234 -4.45 -34.53 -4.55
C LEU A 234 -3.20 -35.27 -5.03
N LYS A 235 -3.37 -36.36 -5.80
CA LYS A 235 -2.25 -37.23 -6.20
C LYS A 235 -1.75 -36.93 -7.61
N ASP A 236 -2.57 -36.30 -8.45
CA ASP A 236 -2.20 -35.96 -9.82
C ASP A 236 -2.88 -34.70 -10.37
N GLU A 237 -2.50 -34.34 -11.60
CA GLU A 237 -2.96 -33.13 -12.29
C GLU A 237 -4.46 -33.19 -12.65
N ASN A 238 -5.05 -34.38 -12.76
CA ASN A 238 -6.49 -34.54 -13.04
C ASN A 238 -7.32 -34.29 -11.78
N ASP A 239 -6.85 -34.75 -10.61
CA ASP A 239 -7.47 -34.44 -9.32
C ASP A 239 -7.51 -32.91 -9.09
N ALA A 240 -6.43 -32.21 -9.42
CA ALA A 240 -6.34 -30.75 -9.27
C ALA A 240 -7.29 -30.01 -10.23
N ARG A 241 -7.45 -30.50 -11.46
CA ARG A 241 -8.38 -29.93 -12.46
C ARG A 241 -9.83 -30.13 -12.07
N HIS A 242 -10.18 -31.30 -11.52
CA HIS A 242 -11.54 -31.60 -11.06
C HIS A 242 -11.92 -30.74 -9.84
N TYR A 243 -10.98 -30.50 -8.91
CA TYR A 243 -11.20 -29.61 -7.76
C TYR A 243 -11.45 -28.15 -8.18
N LEU A 244 -10.73 -27.67 -9.21
CA LEU A 244 -10.92 -26.31 -9.75
C LEU A 244 -12.21 -26.15 -10.57
N GLN A 245 -12.78 -27.25 -11.09
CA GLN A 245 -14.02 -27.24 -11.86
C GLN A 245 -15.27 -27.44 -10.99
N GLY A 246 -15.16 -28.11 -9.83
CA GLY A 246 -16.29 -28.43 -8.94
C GLY A 246 -16.94 -27.23 -8.22
N ASN A 247 -16.35 -26.03 -8.27
CA ASN A 247 -16.91 -24.82 -7.63
C ASN A 247 -17.74 -23.93 -8.57
N LYS A 248 -18.21 -24.46 -9.72
CA LYS A 248 -18.97 -23.68 -10.71
C LYS A 248 -20.46 -24.02 -10.84
N ASP A 249 -20.98 -25.04 -10.15
CA ASP A 249 -22.35 -25.52 -10.40
C ASP A 249 -23.35 -25.32 -9.24
N ASP A 250 -22.97 -24.66 -8.14
CA ASP A 250 -23.88 -24.46 -6.97
C ASP A 250 -24.59 -23.09 -6.93
N GLU A 251 -24.71 -22.37 -8.05
CA GLU A 251 -25.54 -21.14 -8.14
C GLU A 251 -26.78 -21.26 -9.05
N ASN A 252 -27.20 -22.45 -9.47
CA ASN A 252 -28.47 -22.58 -10.22
C ASN A 252 -29.12 -23.97 -10.10
N SER A 253 -29.86 -24.22 -9.02
CA SER A 253 -30.97 -25.19 -9.02
C SER A 253 -31.91 -25.01 -7.81
N GLU A 254 -32.61 -23.88 -7.73
CA GLU A 254 -33.96 -23.90 -7.15
C GLU A 254 -34.94 -24.21 -8.27
N GLU A 255 -35.18 -25.50 -8.51
CA GLU A 255 -36.32 -25.98 -9.30
C GLU A 255 -37.62 -25.70 -8.54
N VAL A 256 -38.36 -24.68 -8.99
CA VAL A 256 -39.79 -24.54 -8.71
C VAL A 256 -40.51 -25.63 -9.50
N LYS A 257 -41.08 -26.61 -8.78
CA LYS A 257 -42.04 -27.57 -9.33
C LYS A 257 -43.41 -26.90 -9.45
N GLU A 258 -43.79 -26.51 -10.65
CA GLU A 258 -45.20 -26.30 -11.02
C GLU A 258 -45.80 -27.67 -11.39
N GLU A 259 -46.67 -28.17 -10.52
CA GLU A 259 -47.63 -29.23 -10.84
C GLU A 259 -48.85 -28.57 -11.51
N ASP A 260 -48.92 -28.61 -12.85
CA ASP A 260 -50.16 -28.38 -13.58
C ASP A 260 -50.77 -29.73 -13.95
N SER A 261 -51.86 -30.06 -13.25
CA SER A 261 -52.74 -31.18 -13.56
C SER A 261 -53.76 -30.76 -14.62
N GLU A 262 -53.56 -31.21 -15.87
CA GLU A 262 -54.62 -31.30 -16.86
C GLU A 262 -55.48 -32.54 -16.58
N GLU A 263 -56.72 -32.34 -16.13
CA GLU A 263 -57.78 -33.34 -16.32
C GLU A 263 -58.98 -32.69 -17.03
N ASP A 264 -59.23 -33.24 -18.20
CA ASP A 264 -60.20 -32.86 -19.21
C ASP A 264 -61.53 -33.58 -18.92
N SER A 265 -62.63 -32.86 -18.68
CA SER A 265 -63.97 -33.46 -18.80
C SER A 265 -65.06 -32.43 -19.14
N LYS A 266 -65.34 -32.41 -20.44
CA LYS A 266 -66.63 -32.28 -21.15
C LYS A 266 -67.92 -31.95 -20.38
N ASP A 267 -68.62 -31.04 -21.06
CA ASP A 267 -70.02 -31.05 -21.49
C ASP A 267 -71.15 -30.47 -20.63
N ASP A 268 -71.79 -29.53 -21.31
CA ASP A 268 -73.22 -29.33 -21.47
C ASP A 268 -74.04 -28.60 -20.39
N SER A 269 -74.27 -27.34 -20.73
CA SER A 269 -75.57 -26.84 -21.20
C SER A 269 -76.46 -26.10 -20.19
N LYS A 270 -77.07 -25.04 -20.75
CA LYS A 270 -78.32 -24.38 -20.35
C LYS A 270 -78.29 -23.52 -19.08
N GLU A 271 -79.06 -22.45 -18.95
CA GLU A 271 -79.93 -21.64 -19.79
C GLU A 271 -80.45 -20.54 -18.84
N SER A 272 -80.73 -19.36 -19.37
CA SER A 272 -81.69 -18.35 -18.84
C SER A 272 -81.41 -17.62 -17.51
N ALA A 273 -81.34 -16.29 -17.68
CA ALA A 273 -82.18 -15.25 -17.07
C ALA A 273 -82.27 -15.14 -15.53
N ASN A 274 -81.85 -14.01 -14.98
CA ASN A 274 -82.60 -12.75 -14.93
C ASN A 274 -81.68 -11.59 -14.55
#